data_AF-A0A942EBM5-F1
#
_entry.id   AF-A0A942EBM5-F1
#
_cell.length_a   1.000
_cell.length_b   1.000
_cell.length_c   1.000
_cell.angle_alpha   90.00
_cell.angle_beta   90.00
_cell.angle_gamma   90.00
#
_symmetry.space_group_name_H-M   'P 1'
#
loop_
_entity.id
_entity.type
_entity.pdbx_description
1 polymer ?
#
loop_
_entity_poly.entity_id
_entity_poly.type
_entity_poly.pdbx_seq_one_letter_code
_entity_poly.pdbx_strand_id
1 'polypeptide(L)'
;MTARFGAIPAPTDRFVAGIGFASAASAGEIIALIRACLAELNLHPSQLAAIGTHMRKATSPLLLPVALYFAVPMRLLDDADLSGDVPGVADAVAAMAGPVRLHKRKSDYATCAISDCKLGFSVASFGQPVSANASIAPSTLLTSSAGP
;
A
#
# COMPACT_ATOMS: atom_id res chain seq x y z
N MET A 1 -1.90 -8.75 -37.41
CA MET A 1 -3.03 -8.78 -36.47
C MET A 1 -2.49 -8.39 -35.10
N THR A 2 -2.44 -7.10 -34.81
CA THR A 2 -1.80 -6.54 -33.61
C THR A 2 -2.89 -6.17 -32.60
N ALA A 3 -3.02 -6.96 -31.53
CA ALA A 3 -3.94 -6.66 -30.45
C ALA A 3 -3.47 -5.39 -29.73
N ARG A 4 -4.22 -4.30 -29.89
CA ARG A 4 -4.13 -3.13 -29.01
C ARG A 4 -4.75 -3.53 -27.68
N PHE A 5 -3.93 -3.71 -26.65
CA PHE A 5 -4.41 -3.66 -25.28
C PHE A 5 -4.94 -2.23 -25.05
N GLY A 6 -6.24 -2.04 -25.22
CA GLY A 6 -6.90 -0.80 -24.85
C GLY A 6 -6.65 -0.56 -23.36
N ALA A 7 -6.03 0.56 -23.03
CA ALA A 7 -5.99 1.03 -21.66
C ALA A 7 -7.44 1.14 -21.18
N ILE A 8 -7.84 0.27 -20.25
CA ILE A 8 -9.12 0.43 -19.56
C ILE A 8 -9.01 1.76 -18.84
N PRO A 9 -9.83 2.78 -19.16
CA PRO A 9 -9.82 4.00 -18.39
C PRO A 9 -10.11 3.62 -16.93
N ALA A 10 -9.16 3.90 -16.04
CA ALA A 10 -9.36 3.67 -14.63
C ALA A 10 -10.62 4.42 -14.21
N PRO A 11 -11.46 3.85 -13.32
CA PRO A 11 -12.58 4.59 -12.75
C PRO A 11 -12.06 5.94 -12.25
N THR A 12 -12.72 7.04 -12.61
CA THR A 12 -12.35 8.38 -12.15
C THR A 12 -12.61 8.59 -10.66
N ASP A 13 -13.13 7.56 -9.97
CA ASP A 13 -13.49 7.56 -8.56
C ASP A 13 -12.76 6.41 -7.83
N ARG A 14 -11.44 6.35 -8.02
CA ARG A 14 -10.55 5.47 -7.25
C ARG A 14 -9.95 6.20 -6.08
N PHE A 15 -9.62 5.46 -5.03
CA PHE A 15 -9.04 5.99 -3.81
C PHE A 15 -7.85 5.16 -3.33
N VAL A 16 -7.07 5.75 -2.42
CA VAL A 16 -5.97 5.10 -1.72
C VAL A 16 -6.25 5.14 -0.22
N ALA A 17 -5.89 4.06 0.46
CA ALA A 17 -5.86 4.03 1.91
C ALA A 17 -4.44 4.19 2.42
N GLY A 18 -4.19 5.22 3.24
CA GLY A 18 -2.96 5.36 4.00
C GLY A 18 -3.13 4.74 5.38
N ILE A 19 -2.22 3.85 5.79
CA ILE A 19 -2.27 3.19 7.09
C ILE A 19 -1.02 3.42 7.94
N GLY A 20 -1.22 3.47 9.24
CA GLY A 20 -0.16 3.38 10.24
C GLY A 20 -0.59 2.44 11.36
N PHE A 21 0.33 1.67 11.93
CA PHE A 21 0.00 0.69 12.98
C PHE A 21 1.16 0.45 13.94
N ALA A 22 0.85 0.03 15.15
CA ALA A 22 1.82 -0.40 16.17
C ALA A 22 2.18 -1.88 16.00
N SER A 23 3.24 -2.34 16.67
CA SER A 23 3.67 -3.76 16.60
C SER A 23 2.65 -4.73 17.21
N ALA A 24 1.75 -4.24 18.07
CA ALA A 24 0.66 -5.02 18.66
C ALA A 24 -0.55 -5.18 17.74
N ALA A 25 -0.61 -4.47 16.62
CA ALA A 25 -1.73 -4.57 15.69
C ALA A 25 -1.81 -5.96 15.05
N SER A 26 -3.02 -6.36 14.70
CA SER A 26 -3.25 -7.56 13.89
C SER A 26 -3.66 -7.21 12.45
N ALA A 27 -3.48 -8.14 11.51
CA ALA A 27 -3.97 -7.94 10.14
C ALA A 27 -5.50 -7.79 10.11
N GLY A 28 -6.22 -8.55 10.94
CA GLY A 28 -7.68 -8.47 11.06
C GLY A 28 -8.15 -7.10 11.55
N GLU A 29 -7.43 -6.51 12.50
CA GLU A 29 -7.71 -5.15 12.99
C GLU A 29 -7.52 -4.10 11.89
N ILE A 30 -6.42 -4.16 11.13
CA ILE A 30 -6.17 -3.24 10.02
C ILE A 30 -7.25 -3.40 8.94
N ILE A 31 -7.60 -4.64 8.59
CA ILE A 31 -8.67 -4.94 7.62
C ILE A 31 -10.01 -4.37 8.08
N ALA A 32 -10.38 -4.61 9.35
CA ALA A 32 -11.61 -4.11 9.92
C ALA A 32 -11.66 -2.57 9.90
N LEU A 33 -10.54 -1.92 10.24
CA LEU A 33 -10.43 -0.47 10.23
C LEU A 33 -10.57 0.12 8.82
N ILE A 34 -9.89 -0.46 7.82
CA ILE A 34 -10.02 -0.02 6.42
C ILE A 34 -11.48 -0.19 5.98
N ARG A 35 -12.11 -1.35 6.23
CA ARG A 35 -13.52 -1.58 5.87
C ARG A 35 -14.46 -0.58 6.52
N ALA A 36 -14.24 -0.24 7.79
CA ALA A 36 -15.04 0.77 8.49
C ALA A 36 -14.90 2.15 7.83
N CYS A 37 -13.68 2.55 7.45
CA CYS A 37 -13.44 3.81 6.73
C CYS A 37 -14.13 3.84 5.36
N LEU A 38 -14.08 2.72 4.61
CA LEU A 38 -14.78 2.62 3.33
C LEU A 38 -16.30 2.71 3.50
N ALA A 39 -16.84 2.03 4.51
CA ALA A 39 -18.26 2.09 4.83
C ALA A 39 -18.71 3.50 5.24
N GLU A 40 -17.91 4.23 6.03
CA GLU A 40 -18.18 5.62 6.43
C GLU A 40 -18.33 6.54 5.21
N LEU A 41 -17.55 6.29 4.15
CA LEU A 41 -17.58 7.05 2.90
C LEU A 41 -18.52 6.47 1.84
N ASN A 42 -19.25 5.38 2.13
CA ASN A 42 -20.04 4.62 1.16
C ASN A 42 -19.25 4.17 -0.08
N LEU A 43 -17.98 3.81 0.10
CA LEU A 43 -17.06 3.38 -0.95
C LEU A 43 -17.02 1.86 -1.09
N HIS A 44 -16.92 1.36 -2.32
CA HIS A 44 -16.81 -0.06 -2.59
C HIS A 44 -15.34 -0.51 -2.62
N PRO A 45 -14.95 -1.65 -1.98
CA PRO A 45 -13.56 -2.10 -1.94
C PRO A 45 -12.88 -2.24 -3.32
N SER A 46 -13.63 -2.54 -4.39
CA SER A 46 -13.05 -2.66 -5.74
C SER A 46 -12.54 -1.33 -6.34
N GLN A 47 -12.92 -0.18 -5.75
CA GLN A 47 -12.44 1.14 -6.15
C GLN A 47 -11.08 1.46 -5.50
N LEU A 48 -10.66 0.72 -4.48
CA LEU A 48 -9.35 0.87 -3.85
C LEU A 48 -8.25 0.60 -4.89
N ALA A 49 -7.32 1.53 -5.02
CA ALA A 49 -6.22 1.44 -5.99
C ALA A 49 -4.96 0.83 -5.38
N ALA A 50 -4.65 1.22 -4.15
CA ALA A 50 -3.49 0.77 -3.40
C ALA A 50 -3.72 1.02 -1.91
N ILE A 51 -2.93 0.34 -1.08
CA ILE A 51 -2.77 0.68 0.32
C ILE A 51 -1.33 1.10 0.54
N GLY A 52 -1.13 2.24 1.20
CA GLY A 52 0.19 2.78 1.48
C GLY A 52 0.51 2.75 2.98
N THR A 53 1.79 2.63 3.33
CA THR A 53 2.29 2.88 4.69
C THR A 53 3.73 3.39 4.66
N HIS A 54 4.29 3.69 5.84
CA HIS A 54 5.67 4.14 5.97
C HIS A 54 6.69 3.00 5.73
N MET A 55 7.82 3.31 5.09
CA MET A 55 8.92 2.38 4.80
C MET A 55 9.47 1.66 6.04
N ARG A 56 9.40 2.31 7.21
CA ARG A 56 9.71 1.70 8.54
C ARG A 56 8.89 0.43 8.84
N LYS A 57 7.81 0.17 8.09
CA LYS A 57 6.97 -1.03 8.21
C LYS A 57 7.30 -2.12 7.18
N ALA A 58 8.32 -1.94 6.35
CA ALA A 58 8.66 -2.86 5.23
C ALA A 58 8.79 -4.33 5.64
N THR A 59 9.30 -4.60 6.85
CA THR A 59 9.51 -5.96 7.38
C THR A 59 8.31 -6.51 8.14
N SER A 60 7.21 -5.76 8.23
CA SER A 60 6.03 -6.19 8.98
C SER A 60 5.33 -7.35 8.26
N PRO A 61 5.05 -8.46 8.97
CA PRO A 61 4.31 -9.57 8.40
C PRO A 61 2.84 -9.23 8.12
N LEU A 62 2.35 -8.07 8.57
CA LEU A 62 0.96 -7.64 8.42
C LEU A 62 0.66 -7.12 7.00
N LEU A 63 1.66 -6.67 6.24
CA LEU A 63 1.43 -6.03 4.94
C LEU A 63 0.83 -6.98 3.91
N LEU A 64 1.40 -8.18 3.79
CA LEU A 64 0.97 -9.16 2.77
C LEU A 64 -0.47 -9.65 3.00
N PRO A 65 -0.89 -10.10 4.20
CA PRO A 65 -2.27 -10.50 4.45
C PRO A 65 -3.29 -9.39 4.15
N VAL A 66 -2.98 -8.14 4.50
CA VAL A 66 -3.86 -7.00 4.24
C VAL A 66 -3.95 -6.73 2.72
N ALA A 67 -2.82 -6.76 2.01
CA ALA A 67 -2.78 -6.60 0.55
C ALA A 67 -3.64 -7.66 -0.17
N LEU A 68 -3.47 -8.93 0.24
CA LEU A 68 -4.21 -10.06 -0.34
C LEU A 68 -5.71 -9.95 -0.06
N TYR A 69 -6.11 -9.54 1.15
CA TYR A 69 -7.52 -9.40 1.50
C TYR A 69 -8.26 -8.41 0.58
N PHE A 70 -7.63 -7.26 0.28
CA PHE A 70 -8.22 -6.25 -0.58
C PHE A 70 -7.90 -6.43 -2.07
N ALA A 71 -7.05 -7.40 -2.42
CA ALA A 71 -6.54 -7.61 -3.77
C ALA A 71 -5.93 -6.34 -4.42
N VAL A 72 -5.20 -5.55 -3.62
CA VAL A 72 -4.53 -4.31 -4.06
C VAL A 72 -3.07 -4.30 -3.62
N PRO A 73 -2.18 -3.59 -4.35
CA PRO A 73 -0.78 -3.51 -3.99
C PRO A 73 -0.56 -2.72 -2.69
N MET A 74 0.42 -3.18 -1.90
CA MET A 74 1.00 -2.44 -0.79
C MET A 74 2.16 -1.59 -1.27
N ARG A 75 2.19 -0.32 -0.84
CA ARG A 75 3.20 0.66 -1.19
C ARG A 75 3.84 1.26 0.05
N LEU A 76 5.16 1.44 -0.01
CA LEU A 76 6.00 1.92 1.07
C LEU A 76 6.51 3.32 0.70
N LEU A 77 6.23 4.29 1.57
CA LEU A 77 6.66 5.68 1.39
C LEU A 77 7.71 6.01 2.46
N ASP A 78 8.79 6.67 2.06
CA ASP A 78 9.85 7.07 2.97
C ASP A 78 9.66 8.49 3.54
N ASP A 79 10.60 8.96 4.36
CA ASP A 79 10.50 10.29 4.97
C ASP A 79 10.61 11.42 3.91
N ALA A 80 11.23 11.18 2.75
CA ALA A 80 11.31 12.15 1.65
C ALA A 80 9.98 12.25 0.89
N ASP A 81 9.27 11.14 0.72
CA ASP A 81 7.91 11.13 0.19
C ASP A 81 6.93 11.90 1.12
N LEU A 82 7.16 11.86 2.43
CA LEU A 82 6.20 12.31 3.45
C LEU A 82 6.57 13.62 4.14
N SER A 83 7.48 14.40 3.57
CA SER A 83 8.11 15.58 4.21
C SER A 83 7.21 16.82 4.38
N GLY A 84 5.88 16.69 4.28
CA GLY A 84 4.92 17.79 4.37
C GLY A 84 4.28 17.93 5.76
N ASP A 85 3.63 19.08 6.01
CA ASP A 85 2.90 19.38 7.26
C ASP A 85 1.54 18.66 7.36
N VAL A 86 1.51 17.36 7.06
CA VAL A 86 0.29 16.54 7.14
C VAL A 86 0.28 15.77 8.47
N PRO A 87 -0.80 15.82 9.27
CA PRO A 87 -0.80 15.32 10.64
C PRO A 87 -0.79 13.78 10.76
N GLY A 88 0.41 13.19 10.69
CA GLY A 88 0.67 11.79 10.97
C GLY A 88 0.70 10.91 9.72
N VAL A 89 1.28 9.72 9.87
CA VAL A 89 1.65 8.83 8.75
C VAL A 89 0.47 8.47 7.85
N ALA A 90 -0.68 8.09 8.41
CA ALA A 90 -1.83 7.66 7.61
C ALA A 90 -2.33 8.79 6.68
N ASP A 91 -2.51 9.99 7.22
CA ASP A 91 -2.95 11.16 6.46
C ASP A 91 -1.89 11.57 5.41
N ALA A 92 -0.60 11.59 5.79
CA ALA A 92 0.49 11.95 4.89
C ALA A 92 0.58 10.98 3.70
N VAL A 93 0.46 9.68 3.96
CA VAL A 93 0.46 8.66 2.90
C VAL A 93 -0.75 8.80 1.98
N ALA A 94 -1.95 9.02 2.54
CA ALA A 94 -3.14 9.23 1.73
C ALA A 94 -3.00 10.48 0.84
N ALA A 95 -2.51 11.60 1.40
CA ALA A 95 -2.34 12.86 0.68
C ALA A 95 -1.42 12.76 -0.56
N MET A 96 -0.51 11.77 -0.60
CA MET A 96 0.36 11.53 -1.75
C MET A 96 -0.40 11.06 -3.00
N ALA A 97 -1.59 10.47 -2.84
CA ALA A 97 -2.44 10.09 -3.96
C ALA A 97 -3.31 11.25 -4.50
N GLY A 98 -3.66 12.21 -3.63
CA GLY A 98 -4.56 13.32 -3.96
C GLY A 98 -5.29 13.86 -2.73
N PRO A 99 -6.39 14.62 -2.92
CA PRO A 99 -7.14 15.23 -1.81
C PRO A 99 -7.65 14.18 -0.80
N VAL A 100 -7.45 14.45 0.50
CA VAL A 100 -7.93 13.58 1.57
C VAL A 100 -9.44 13.71 1.70
N ARG A 101 -10.18 12.60 1.55
CA ARG A 101 -11.62 12.52 1.77
C ARG A 101 -11.96 12.25 3.24
N LEU A 102 -11.13 11.45 3.91
CA LEU A 102 -11.31 11.07 5.30
C LEU A 102 -9.98 11.13 6.02
N HIS A 103 -9.90 12.05 6.98
CA HIS A 103 -8.79 12.11 7.92
C HIS A 103 -8.75 10.89 8.83
N LYS A 104 -7.57 10.58 9.40
CA LYS A 104 -7.34 9.32 10.10
C LYS A 104 -8.46 8.94 11.09
N ARG A 105 -8.97 7.73 10.94
CA ARG A 105 -9.68 6.97 11.97
C ARG A 105 -8.71 6.06 12.69
N LYS A 106 -9.04 5.68 13.92
CA LYS A 106 -8.17 4.89 14.79
C LYS A 106 -8.92 3.67 15.32
N SER A 107 -8.23 2.54 15.37
CA SER A 107 -8.51 1.43 16.28
C SER A 107 -7.52 1.50 17.46
N ASP A 108 -7.43 0.43 18.24
CA ASP A 108 -6.51 0.36 19.39
C ASP A 108 -5.04 0.46 18.97
N TYR A 109 -4.67 -0.17 17.85
CA TYR A 109 -3.29 -0.27 17.38
C TYR A 109 -3.09 0.12 15.92
N ALA A 110 -4.12 0.54 15.20
CA ALA A 110 -4.03 0.96 13.80
C ALA A 110 -4.73 2.29 13.53
N THR A 111 -4.32 2.93 12.43
CA THR A 111 -4.87 4.18 11.91
C THR A 111 -5.03 4.07 10.40
N CYS A 112 -6.10 4.65 9.86
CA CYS A 112 -6.42 4.62 8.43
C CYS A 112 -6.98 5.97 7.98
N ALA A 113 -6.48 6.50 6.87
CA ALA A 113 -7.01 7.68 6.18
C ALA A 113 -7.27 7.34 4.71
N ILE A 114 -8.22 8.05 4.08
CA ILE A 114 -8.63 7.79 2.69
C ILE A 114 -8.51 9.07 1.86
N SER A 115 -7.96 8.96 0.66
CA SER A 115 -7.86 10.04 -0.32
C SER A 115 -8.32 9.62 -1.70
N ASP A 116 -8.68 10.61 -2.50
CA ASP A 116 -8.92 10.42 -3.93
C ASP A 116 -7.63 10.27 -4.70
N CYS A 117 -7.68 9.45 -5.75
CA CYS A 117 -6.66 9.43 -6.78
C CYS A 117 -6.80 10.69 -7.65
N LYS A 118 -5.82 11.60 -7.59
CA LYS A 118 -5.78 12.76 -8.50
C LYS A 118 -5.71 12.34 -9.97
N LEU A 119 -6.07 13.25 -10.88
CA LEU A 119 -5.92 12.98 -12.31
C LEU A 119 -4.46 12.64 -12.65
N GLY A 120 -4.26 11.54 -13.39
CA GLY A 120 -2.93 11.03 -13.72
C GLY A 120 -2.24 10.25 -12.59
N PHE A 121 -2.94 9.97 -11.48
CA PHE A 121 -2.43 9.08 -10.44
C PHE A 121 -2.08 7.70 -11.03
N SER A 122 -0.88 7.23 -10.72
CA SER A 122 -0.38 5.92 -11.11
C SER A 122 0.14 5.19 -9.88
N VAL A 123 -0.37 3.99 -9.66
CA VAL A 123 0.10 3.13 -8.56
C VAL A 123 1.59 2.80 -8.70
N ALA A 124 2.11 2.73 -9.92
CA ALA A 124 3.53 2.46 -10.16
C ALA A 124 4.45 3.56 -9.60
N SER A 125 3.96 4.81 -9.57
CA SER A 125 4.69 5.99 -9.09
C SER A 125 4.38 6.34 -7.63
N PHE A 126 3.49 5.59 -6.96
CA PHE A 126 3.08 5.84 -5.59
C PHE A 126 3.95 5.04 -4.61
N GLY A 127 4.99 5.65 -4.04
CA GLY A 127 5.95 4.96 -3.17
C GLY A 127 6.68 3.80 -3.84
N GLN A 128 7.28 2.90 -3.07
CA GLN A 128 7.94 1.68 -3.54
C GLN A 128 7.07 0.44 -3.30
N PRO A 129 7.13 -0.60 -4.15
CA PRO A 129 6.46 -1.87 -3.86
C PRO A 129 7.07 -2.53 -2.62
N VAL A 130 6.26 -3.28 -1.86
CA VAL A 130 6.81 -4.23 -0.88
C VAL A 130 7.59 -5.28 -1.66
N SER A 131 8.92 -5.23 -1.60
CA SER A 131 9.78 -6.24 -2.24
C SER A 131 9.72 -7.54 -1.44
N ALA A 132 9.42 -8.65 -2.11
CA ALA A 132 9.49 -9.98 -1.51
C ALA A 132 10.94 -10.46 -1.30
N ASN A 133 11.95 -9.68 -1.73
CA ASN A 133 13.34 -10.11 -1.68
C ASN A 133 13.98 -9.85 -0.31
N ALA A 134 13.51 -10.57 0.69
CA ALA A 134 14.39 -11.00 1.77
C ALA A 134 15.39 -12.00 1.16
N SER A 135 16.58 -11.52 0.81
CA SER A 135 17.84 -12.28 0.76
C SER A 135 17.73 -13.80 0.49
N ILE A 136 17.53 -14.19 -0.77
CA ILE A 136 18.05 -15.49 -1.22
C ILE A 136 19.48 -15.19 -1.67
N ALA A 137 20.44 -15.32 -0.76
CA ALA A 137 21.82 -15.50 -1.17
C ALA A 137 21.92 -16.89 -1.82
N PRO A 138 22.28 -17.01 -3.12
CA PRO A 138 22.63 -18.31 -3.67
C PRO A 138 24.02 -18.69 -3.12
N SER A 139 24.07 -19.24 -1.91
CA SER A 139 25.21 -20.02 -1.45
C SER A 139 25.14 -21.40 -2.10
N THR A 140 25.56 -21.47 -3.36
CA THR A 140 25.92 -22.74 -4.01
C THR A 140 27.23 -22.54 -4.76
N LEU A 141 28.33 -22.41 -4.01
CA LEU A 141 29.64 -22.85 -4.51
C LEU A 141 29.63 -24.38 -4.51
N LEU A 142 29.05 -24.96 -5.57
CA LEU A 142 29.21 -26.37 -5.89
C LEU A 142 30.40 -26.53 -6.83
N THR A 143 31.43 -27.13 -6.24
CA THR A 143 32.58 -27.85 -6.80
C THR A 143 32.50 -28.19 -8.29
N SER A 144 33.53 -27.81 -9.04
CA SER A 144 33.92 -28.54 -10.25
C SER A 144 35.26 -29.23 -10.02
N SER A 145 35.21 -30.55 -9.91
CA SER A 145 36.33 -31.48 -10.06
C SER A 145 36.08 -32.31 -11.32
N ALA A 146 36.89 -32.15 -12.36
CA ALA A 146 37.36 -33.19 -13.28
C ALA A 146 38.06 -32.55 -14.51
N GLY A 147 39.19 -33.14 -14.90
CA GLY A 147 40.05 -32.75 -16.04
C GLY A 147 39.49 -33.10 -17.42
N PRO A 148 40.35 -33.00 -18.45
CA PRO A 148 41.10 -34.17 -18.91
C PRO A 148 42.62 -34.04 -18.79
#